data_AF-A0A954ABM4-F1
#
_entry.id   AF-A0A954ABM4-F1
#
_cell.length_a   1.000
_cell.length_b   1.000
_cell.length_c   1.000
_cell.angle_alpha   90.00
_cell.angle_beta   90.00
_cell.angle_gamma   90.00
#
_symmetry.space_group_name_H-M   'P 1'
#
loop_
_entity.id
_entity.type
_entity.pdbx_description
1 polymer ?
#
loop_
_entity_poly.entity_id
_entity_poly.type
_entity_poly.pdbx_seq_one_letter_code
_entity_poly.pdbx_strand_id
1 'polypeptide(L)'
;MIPHYQDLPVFDEETALGLFEHDRELLDEVVALFRSSARRLLAEIEEFDAAGPEQREELVRSAHSLKGAAANVAAERIRCLAAALEKAGRQSLGIPAAVDFTAFIESLRTEISVFDSQFECA
;
A
#
# COMPACT_ATOMS: atom_id res chain seq x y z
N MET A 1 15.44 -3.19 -3.62
CA MET A 1 15.24 -4.61 -3.25
C MET A 1 13.86 -4.72 -2.63
N ILE A 2 13.00 -5.58 -3.17
CA ILE A 2 11.69 -5.88 -2.59
C ILE A 2 11.90 -6.73 -1.33
N PRO A 3 11.29 -6.40 -0.18
CA PRO A 3 11.42 -7.19 1.04
C PRO A 3 10.74 -8.56 0.89
N HIS A 4 11.13 -9.53 1.71
CA HIS A 4 10.34 -10.76 1.84
C HIS A 4 9.03 -10.43 2.58
N TYR A 5 7.92 -10.35 1.85
CA TYR A 5 6.61 -10.01 2.40
C TYR A 5 5.61 -11.18 2.33
N GLN A 6 5.93 -12.25 1.60
CA GLN A 6 5.00 -13.35 1.34
C GLN A 6 4.61 -14.13 2.61
N ASP A 7 5.46 -14.11 3.64
CA ASP A 7 5.17 -14.71 4.95
C ASP A 7 4.24 -13.85 5.82
N LEU A 8 4.05 -12.57 5.48
CA LEU A 8 3.14 -11.70 6.22
C LEU A 8 1.68 -12.04 5.89
N PRO A 9 0.76 -11.85 6.85
CA PRO A 9 -0.66 -12.00 6.57
C PRO A 9 -1.11 -10.94 5.55
N VAL A 10 -2.01 -11.32 4.64
CA VAL A 10 -2.67 -10.36 3.74
C VAL A 10 -3.47 -9.33 4.55
N PHE A 11 -4.22 -9.83 5.53
CA PHE A 11 -5.02 -9.10 6.49
C PHE A 11 -4.91 -9.82 7.83
N ASP A 12 -4.44 -9.12 8.86
CA ASP A 12 -4.45 -9.61 10.24
C ASP A 12 -5.73 -9.13 10.94
N GLU A 13 -6.79 -9.93 10.82
CA GLU A 13 -8.11 -9.60 11.33
C GLU A 13 -8.14 -9.43 12.85
N GLU A 14 -7.36 -10.23 13.60
CA GLU A 14 -7.29 -10.14 15.06
C GLU A 14 -6.68 -8.80 15.48
N THR A 15 -5.53 -8.46 14.89
CA THR A 15 -4.89 -7.15 15.14
C THR A 15 -5.80 -6.01 14.71
N ALA A 16 -6.41 -6.11 13.52
CA ALA A 16 -7.29 -5.07 13.00
C ALA A 16 -8.50 -4.84 13.92
N LEU A 17 -9.15 -5.91 14.38
CA LEU A 17 -10.28 -5.82 15.29
C LEU A 17 -9.88 -5.24 16.66
N GLY A 18 -8.66 -5.54 17.14
CA GLY A 18 -8.09 -4.95 18.34
C GLY A 18 -7.85 -3.43 18.24
N LEU A 19 -7.52 -2.92 17.05
CA LEU A 19 -7.35 -1.47 16.82
C LEU A 19 -8.67 -0.69 16.98
N PHE A 20 -9.81 -1.36 16.82
CA PHE A 20 -11.15 -0.77 16.92
C PHE A 20 -11.91 -1.26 18.16
N GLU A 21 -11.20 -1.62 19.24
CA GLU A 21 -11.82 -2.04 20.52
C GLU A 21 -12.82 -3.20 20.37
N HIS A 22 -12.58 -4.09 19.41
CA HIS A 22 -13.46 -5.18 19.00
C HIS A 22 -14.82 -4.78 18.39
N ASP A 23 -14.93 -3.55 17.89
CA ASP A 23 -16.07 -3.09 17.11
C ASP A 23 -15.94 -3.57 15.64
N ARG A 24 -16.71 -4.61 15.30
CA ARG A 24 -16.72 -5.18 13.94
C ARG A 24 -17.37 -4.25 12.92
N GLU A 25 -18.41 -3.52 13.30
CA GLU A 25 -19.12 -2.63 12.38
C GLU A 25 -18.19 -1.47 11.96
N LEU A 26 -17.50 -0.89 12.93
CA LEU A 26 -16.49 0.14 12.66
C LEU A 26 -15.32 -0.41 11.83
N LEU A 27 -14.83 -1.62 12.11
CA LEU A 27 -13.78 -2.25 11.31
C LEU A 27 -14.21 -2.41 9.85
N ASP A 28 -15.43 -2.91 9.60
CA ASP A 28 -15.95 -3.12 8.25
C ASP A 28 -16.06 -1.80 7.47
N GLU A 29 -16.49 -0.71 8.13
CA GLU A 29 -16.49 0.65 7.54
C GLU A 29 -15.08 1.12 7.18
N VAL A 30 -14.12 0.98 8.10
CA VAL A 30 -12.74 1.43 7.87
C VAL A 30 -12.06 0.58 6.79
N VAL A 31 -12.33 -0.73 6.72
CA VAL A 31 -11.86 -1.60 5.64
C VAL A 31 -12.45 -1.17 4.30
N ALA A 32 -13.73 -0.83 4.22
CA ALA A 32 -14.33 -0.31 2.98
C ALA A 32 -13.67 1.01 2.52
N LEU A 33 -13.39 1.92 3.45
CA LEU A 33 -12.64 3.15 3.18
C LEU A 33 -11.20 2.87 2.73
N PHE A 34 -10.52 1.93 3.37
CA PHE A 34 -9.18 1.51 2.99
C PHE A 34 -9.15 0.95 1.56
N ARG A 35 -10.06 0.06 1.19
CA ARG A 35 -10.12 -0.54 -0.16
C ARG A 35 -10.22 0.52 -1.26
N SER A 36 -11.09 1.51 -1.08
CA SER A 36 -11.22 2.63 -2.02
C SER A 36 -9.95 3.50 -2.07
N SER A 37 -9.37 3.78 -0.90
CA SER A 37 -8.14 4.58 -0.78
C SER A 37 -6.93 3.88 -1.39
N ALA A 38 -6.78 2.58 -1.18
CA ALA A 38 -5.67 1.78 -1.69
C ALA A 38 -5.64 1.77 -3.22
N ARG A 39 -6.79 1.56 -3.87
CA ARG A 39 -6.90 1.62 -5.34
C ARG A 39 -6.55 3.00 -5.90
N ARG A 40 -7.06 4.07 -5.27
CA ARG A 40 -6.73 5.45 -5.67
C ARG A 40 -5.24 5.73 -5.52
N LEU A 41 -4.65 5.41 -4.37
CA LEU A 41 -3.24 5.64 -4.08
C LEU A 41 -2.31 4.82 -5.00
N LEU A 42 -2.70 3.60 -5.36
CA LEU A 42 -1.96 2.81 -6.35
C LEU A 42 -1.98 3.49 -7.73
N ALA A 43 -3.14 3.98 -8.19
CA ALA A 43 -3.24 4.69 -9.45
C ALA A 43 -2.39 5.97 -9.47
N GLU A 44 -2.35 6.71 -8.36
CA GLU A 44 -1.46 7.87 -8.21
C GLU A 44 0.02 7.48 -8.28
N ILE A 45 0.43 6.39 -7.61
CA ILE A 45 1.80 5.88 -7.67
C ILE A 45 2.17 5.51 -9.12
N GLU A 46 1.28 4.83 -9.85
CA GLU A 46 1.46 4.48 -11.27
C GLU A 46 1.61 5.73 -12.15
N GLU A 47 0.77 6.75 -11.92
CA GLU A 47 0.83 8.02 -12.63
C GLU A 47 2.15 8.76 -12.39
N PHE A 48 2.57 8.88 -11.13
CA PHE A 48 3.80 9.58 -10.77
C PHE A 48 5.06 8.84 -11.25
N ASP A 49 5.05 7.51 -11.26
CA ASP A 49 6.14 6.72 -11.84
C ASP A 49 6.26 6.98 -13.35
N ALA A 50 5.13 6.94 -14.08
CA ALA A 50 5.08 7.18 -15.51
C ALA A 50 5.47 8.62 -15.90
N ALA A 51 5.15 9.60 -15.05
CA ALA A 51 5.51 11.01 -15.26
C ALA A 51 7.01 11.29 -15.04
N GLY A 52 7.76 10.35 -14.44
CA GLY A 52 9.20 10.38 -14.37
C GLY A 52 9.79 11.09 -13.14
N PRO A 53 11.11 11.37 -13.14
CA PRO A 53 11.85 11.75 -11.94
C PRO A 53 11.34 13.01 -11.21
N GLU A 54 10.69 13.93 -11.94
CA GLU A 54 10.14 15.17 -11.37
C GLU A 54 8.98 14.90 -10.39
N GLN A 55 8.25 13.80 -10.55
CA GLN A 55 7.14 13.41 -9.69
C GLN A 55 7.53 12.45 -8.56
N ARG A 56 8.82 12.19 -8.38
CA ARG A 56 9.31 11.24 -7.38
C ARG A 56 8.92 11.62 -5.95
N GLU A 57 8.82 12.92 -5.65
CA GLU A 57 8.32 13.36 -4.34
C GLU A 57 6.86 12.97 -4.10
N GLU A 58 6.00 13.12 -5.11
CA GLU A 58 4.59 12.76 -5.01
C GLU A 58 4.41 11.24 -4.94
N LEU A 59 5.18 10.47 -5.72
CA LEU A 59 5.25 9.01 -5.60
C LEU A 59 5.57 8.58 -4.16
N VAL A 60 6.58 9.21 -3.54
CA VAL A 60 6.97 8.93 -2.14
C VAL A 60 5.83 9.27 -1.17
N ARG A 61 5.10 10.37 -1.40
CA ARG A 61 3.96 10.76 -0.55
C ARG A 61 2.77 9.83 -0.70
N SER A 62 2.45 9.37 -1.91
CA SER A 62 1.38 8.38 -2.12
C SER A 62 1.76 7.02 -1.52
N ALA A 63 3.01 6.58 -1.65
CA ALA A 63 3.51 5.36 -0.97
C ALA A 63 3.46 5.48 0.56
N HIS A 64 3.83 6.63 1.12
CA HIS A 64 3.71 6.92 2.55
C HIS A 64 2.25 6.85 3.03
N SER A 65 1.34 7.43 2.26
CA SER A 65 -0.10 7.46 2.57
C SER A 65 -0.69 6.06 2.50
N LEU A 66 -0.31 5.25 1.50
CA LEU A 66 -0.75 3.86 1.36
C LEU A 66 -0.26 3.00 2.54
N LYS A 67 1.00 3.18 2.95
CA LYS A 67 1.55 2.52 4.14
C LYS A 67 0.74 2.85 5.39
N GLY A 68 0.41 4.12 5.61
CA GLY A 68 -0.40 4.56 6.76
C GLY A 68 -1.81 3.97 6.73
N ALA A 69 -2.47 4.03 5.59
CA ALA A 69 -3.80 3.46 5.41
C ALA A 69 -3.81 1.93 5.65
N ALA A 70 -2.81 1.20 5.13
CA ALA A 70 -2.67 -0.23 5.34
C ALA A 70 -2.40 -0.59 6.82
N ALA A 71 -1.67 0.26 7.55
CA ALA A 71 -1.42 0.04 8.97
C ALA A 71 -2.69 0.15 9.83
N ASN A 72 -3.63 1.04 9.47
CA ASN A 72 -4.89 1.23 10.21
C ASN A 72 -5.82 0.01 10.14
N VAL A 73 -5.64 -0.87 9.16
CA VAL A 73 -6.43 -2.09 8.97
C VAL A 73 -5.58 -3.37 9.03
N ALA A 74 -4.34 -3.28 9.52
CA ALA A 74 -3.40 -4.40 9.59
C ALA A 74 -3.25 -5.20 8.27
N ALA A 75 -3.22 -4.50 7.13
CA ALA A 75 -2.95 -5.07 5.80
C ALA A 75 -1.43 -5.21 5.58
N GLU A 76 -0.82 -6.18 6.26
CA GLU A 76 0.64 -6.24 6.49
C GLU A 76 1.47 -6.36 5.21
N ARG A 77 1.02 -7.12 4.22
CA ARG A 77 1.72 -7.22 2.92
C ARG A 77 1.77 -5.89 2.18
N ILE A 78 0.62 -5.20 2.07
CA ILE A 78 0.52 -3.88 1.43
C ILE A 78 1.35 -2.87 2.21
N ARG A 79 1.26 -2.87 3.55
CA ARG A 79 2.04 -2.00 4.43
C ARG A 79 3.55 -2.17 4.20
N CYS A 80 4.02 -3.42 4.14
CA CYS A 80 5.43 -3.75 3.92
C CYS A 80 5.93 -3.29 2.54
N LEU A 81 5.17 -3.57 1.48
CA LEU A 81 5.49 -3.15 0.11
C LEU A 81 5.50 -1.62 -0.04
N ALA A 82 4.49 -0.93 0.50
CA ALA A 82 4.40 0.53 0.46
C ALA A 82 5.55 1.20 1.23
N ALA A 83 5.94 0.65 2.38
CA ALA A 83 7.10 1.12 3.13
C ALA A 83 8.43 0.94 2.36
N ALA A 84 8.56 -0.18 1.63
CA ALA A 84 9.74 -0.44 0.82
C ALA A 84 9.81 0.47 -0.41
N LEU A 85 8.68 0.74 -1.07
CA LEU A 85 8.57 1.70 -2.16
C LEU A 85 8.88 3.12 -1.68
N GLU A 86 8.28 3.56 -0.56
CA GLU A 86 8.57 4.86 0.05
C GLU A 86 10.07 5.02 0.31
N LYS A 87 10.71 4.00 0.88
CA LYS A 87 12.16 4.01 1.14
C LYS A 87 12.98 4.10 -0.15
N ALA A 88 12.65 3.30 -1.17
CA ALA A 88 13.35 3.30 -2.45
C ALA A 88 13.19 4.65 -3.20
N GLY A 89 11.99 5.22 -3.17
CA GLY A 89 11.71 6.56 -3.70
C GLY A 89 12.51 7.64 -2.99
N ARG A 90 12.51 7.65 -1.64
CA ARG A 90 13.31 8.61 -0.85
C ARG A 90 14.80 8.52 -1.16
N GLN A 91 15.34 7.31 -1.29
CA GLN A 91 16.75 7.08 -1.60
C GLN A 91 17.15 7.53 -3.01
N SER A 92 16.18 7.70 -3.90
CA SER A 92 16.42 8.16 -5.26
C SER A 92 16.09 9.64 -5.48
N LEU A 93 15.65 10.38 -4.45
CA LEU A 93 15.43 11.83 -4.58
C LEU A 93 16.72 12.55 -5.03
N GLY A 94 16.57 13.47 -5.98
CA GLY A 94 17.70 14.21 -6.58
C GLY A 94 18.50 13.44 -7.64
N ILE A 95 18.16 12.17 -7.93
CA ILE A 95 18.74 11.43 -9.05
C ILE A 95 17.96 11.78 -10.33
N PRO A 96 18.57 12.43 -11.34
CA PRO A 96 17.87 12.86 -12.55
C PRO A 96 17.51 11.70 -13.49
N ALA A 97 18.03 10.49 -13.23
CA ALA A 97 17.69 9.30 -14.00
C ALA A 97 16.35 8.68 -13.54
N ALA A 98 15.66 8.05 -14.49
CA ALA A 98 14.55 7.17 -14.18
C ALA A 98 15.03 6.02 -13.28
N VAL A 99 14.24 5.74 -12.25
CA VAL A 99 14.41 4.57 -11.38
C VAL A 99 13.23 3.68 -11.64
N ASP A 100 13.48 2.40 -11.87
CA ASP A 100 12.43 1.44 -12.16
C ASP A 100 11.73 1.01 -10.86
N PHE A 101 10.48 1.44 -10.68
CA PHE A 101 9.61 1.00 -9.59
C PHE A 101 8.58 -0.07 -10.02
N THR A 102 8.63 -0.53 -11.28
CA THR A 102 7.63 -1.45 -11.87
C THR A 102 7.38 -2.66 -10.98
N ALA A 103 8.44 -3.30 -10.48
CA ALA A 103 8.30 -4.49 -9.64
C ALA A 103 7.56 -4.22 -8.32
N PHE A 104 7.71 -3.03 -7.72
CA PHE A 104 6.94 -2.65 -6.53
C PHE A 104 5.47 -2.43 -6.86
N ILE A 105 5.19 -1.77 -7.97
CA ILE A 105 3.85 -1.45 -8.45
C ILE A 105 3.07 -2.74 -8.76
N GLU A 106 3.68 -3.69 -9.48
CA GLU A 106 3.06 -4.98 -9.79
C GLU A 106 2.76 -5.81 -8.52
N SER A 107 3.69 -5.83 -7.56
CA SER A 107 3.46 -6.48 -6.27
C SER A 107 2.35 -5.80 -5.48
N LEU A 108 2.30 -4.46 -5.42
CA LEU A 108 1.24 -3.73 -4.74
C LEU A 108 -0.13 -3.99 -5.39
N ARG A 109 -0.20 -3.96 -6.72
CA ARG A 109 -1.43 -4.27 -7.47
C ARG A 109 -1.93 -5.67 -7.14
N THR A 110 -1.03 -6.65 -7.14
CA THR A 110 -1.35 -8.03 -6.78
C THR A 110 -1.90 -8.12 -5.36
N GLU A 111 -1.19 -7.57 -4.36
CA GLU A 111 -1.61 -7.72 -2.97
C GLU A 111 -2.87 -6.90 -2.64
N ILE A 112 -3.12 -5.75 -3.30
CA ILE A 112 -4.39 -5.02 -3.19
C ILE A 112 -5.54 -5.87 -3.74
N SER A 113 -5.36 -6.53 -4.89
CA SER A 113 -6.37 -7.43 -5.45
C SER A 113 -6.62 -8.66 -4.55
N VAL A 114 -5.56 -9.24 -3.97
CA VAL A 114 -5.68 -10.36 -3.03
C VAL A 114 -6.42 -9.91 -1.76
N PHE A 115 -6.09 -8.75 -1.20
CA PHE A 115 -6.81 -8.18 -0.07
C PHE A 115 -8.29 -7.96 -0.40
N ASP A 116 -8.61 -7.32 -1.53
CA ASP A 116 -9.99 -7.06 -1.96
C ASP A 116 -10.83 -8.35 -2.04
N SER A 117 -10.26 -9.44 -2.57
CA SER A 117 -10.95 -10.73 -2.69
C SER A 117 -11.36 -11.36 -1.35
N GLN A 118 -10.76 -10.95 -0.23
CA GLN A 118 -11.16 -11.43 1.10
C GLN A 118 -12.52 -10.85 1.54
N PHE A 119 -12.99 -9.78 0.89
CA PHE A 119 -14.20 -9.04 1.26
C PHE A 119 -15.26 -9.03 0.15
N GLU A 120 -15.06 -9.75 -0.95
CA GLU A 120 -16.03 -9.87 -2.06
C GLU A 120 -17.05 -11.02 -1.86
N CYS A 121 -16.92 -11.80 -0.77
CA CYS A 121 -17.83 -12.91 -0.43
C CYS A 121 -18.68 -12.69 0.83
N ALA A 122 -18.83 -11.44 1.31
CA ALA A 122 -19.71 -11.10 2.43
C ALA A 122 -21.12 -10.69 1.96
#